data_AF-A0A3S0Q501-F1
#
_entry.id   AF-A0A3S0Q501-F1
#
_cell.length_a   1.000
_cell.length_b   1.000
_cell.length_c   1.000
_cell.angle_alpha   90.00
_cell.angle_beta   90.00
_cell.angle_gamma   90.00
#
_symmetry.space_group_name_H-M   'P 1'
#
loop_
_entity.id
_entity.type
_entity.pdbx_description
1 polymer ?
#
loop_
_entity_poly.entity_id
_entity_poly.type
_entity_poly.pdbx_seq_one_letter_code
_entity_poly.pdbx_strand_id
1 'polypeptide(L)'
;MLLNTKFEIGDKVLYQVEYEEFLKAIAIVPNNDKIMRSLANSKTSGFLAPSLLAVAYSLIIYESTMGEADFSAHYLSRKLNLGNNVTQNDAHYHFRFGNTNTIYSLMDAGNFMWGGWSGFIGLSSAEVYGGSNLNEIFTSGQRDTPADQRSVYGGRRFFKTRK
;
A
#
# COMPACT_ATOMS: atom_id res chain seq x y z
N MET A 1 2.50 -16.61 14.94
CA MET A 1 1.89 -16.61 16.29
C MET A 1 0.39 -16.44 16.09
N LEU A 2 -0.39 -17.51 16.26
CA LEU A 2 -1.85 -17.43 16.20
C LEU A 2 -2.34 -17.04 17.60
N LEU A 3 -2.99 -15.88 17.70
CA LEU A 3 -3.59 -15.41 18.94
C LEU A 3 -4.78 -16.31 19.27
N ASN A 4 -4.65 -17.07 20.36
CA ASN A 4 -5.67 -18.00 20.86
C ASN A 4 -6.61 -17.29 21.86
N THR A 5 -7.03 -16.07 21.54
CA THR A 5 -7.80 -15.20 22.43
C THR A 5 -9.20 -14.96 21.88
N LYS A 6 -10.22 -15.13 22.73
CA LYS A 6 -11.57 -14.62 22.45
C LYS A 6 -11.53 -13.11 22.66
N PHE A 7 -11.72 -12.34 21.59
CA PHE A 7 -11.88 -10.89 21.67
C PHE A 7 -13.31 -10.55 22.08
N GLU A 8 -13.47 -9.51 22.91
CA GLU A 8 -14.78 -8.99 23.33
C GLU A 8 -15.16 -7.76 22.51
N ILE A 9 -16.46 -7.44 22.51
CA ILE A 9 -16.96 -6.21 21.87
C ILE A 9 -16.37 -5.01 22.60
N GLY A 10 -15.54 -4.23 21.90
CA GLY A 10 -14.86 -3.05 22.44
C GLY A 10 -13.33 -3.18 22.51
N ASP A 11 -12.78 -4.39 22.34
CA ASP A 11 -11.34 -4.59 22.27
C ASP A 11 -10.74 -3.86 21.06
N LYS A 12 -9.60 -3.19 21.29
CA LYS A 12 -8.77 -2.61 20.24
C LYS A 12 -7.48 -3.39 20.18
N VAL A 13 -7.17 -3.94 19.02
CA VAL A 13 -5.95 -4.73 18.85
C VAL A 13 -4.92 -3.91 18.07
N LEU A 14 -3.75 -3.72 18.69
CA LEU A 14 -2.61 -3.01 18.09
C LEU A 14 -1.58 -4.02 17.58
N TYR A 15 -1.32 -3.98 16.29
CA TYR A 15 -0.30 -4.80 15.63
C TYR A 15 0.90 -3.95 15.24
N GLN A 16 2.08 -4.50 15.43
CA GLN A 16 3.32 -3.90 14.95
C GLN A 16 3.79 -4.60 13.67
N VAL A 17 4.16 -3.79 12.69
CA VAL A 17 4.84 -4.23 11.47
C VAL A 17 6.25 -3.64 11.51
N GLU A 18 7.25 -4.50 11.62
CA GLU A 18 8.65 -4.07 11.59
C GLU A 18 9.10 -3.67 10.19
N TYR A 19 10.18 -2.89 10.09
CA TYR A 19 10.69 -2.40 8.81
C TYR A 19 11.00 -3.54 7.82
N GLU A 20 11.60 -4.62 8.30
CA GLU A 20 11.99 -5.79 7.52
C GLU A 20 10.77 -6.58 7.06
N GLU A 21 9.74 -6.64 7.89
CA GLU A 21 8.45 -7.25 7.53
C GLU A 21 7.74 -6.41 6.47
N PHE A 22 7.70 -5.09 6.66
CA PHE A 22 7.18 -4.14 5.69
C PHE A 22 7.88 -4.28 4.33
N LEU A 23 9.22 -4.34 4.32
CA LEU A 23 9.99 -4.51 3.08
C LEU A 23 9.68 -5.84 2.38
N LYS A 24 9.58 -6.93 3.13
CA LYS A 24 9.20 -8.23 2.56
C LYS A 24 7.82 -8.17 1.94
N ALA A 25 6.85 -7.56 2.63
CA ALA A 25 5.49 -7.46 2.16
C ALA A 25 5.36 -6.68 0.84
N ILE A 26 6.06 -5.56 0.69
CA ILE A 26 6.02 -4.79 -0.56
C ILE A 26 6.84 -5.46 -1.68
N ALA A 27 7.88 -6.23 -1.36
CA ALA A 27 8.75 -6.89 -2.34
C ALA A 27 8.10 -8.10 -3.02
N ILE A 28 7.15 -8.78 -2.35
CA ILE A 28 6.50 -9.99 -2.88
C ILE A 28 5.32 -9.71 -3.83
N VAL A 29 5.02 -8.44 -4.13
CA VAL A 29 3.95 -8.09 -5.07
C VAL A 29 4.28 -8.64 -6.48
N PRO A 30 3.41 -9.48 -7.09
CA PRO A 30 3.76 -10.32 -8.27
C PRO A 30 4.29 -9.57 -9.50
N ASN A 31 3.85 -8.34 -9.75
CA ASN A 31 4.26 -7.58 -10.95
C ASN A 31 5.37 -6.55 -10.72
N ASN A 32 6.01 -6.52 -9.54
CA ASN A 32 7.07 -5.55 -9.21
C ASN A 32 8.14 -5.40 -10.31
N ASP A 33 8.77 -6.50 -10.71
CA ASP A 33 9.87 -6.44 -11.68
C ASP A 33 9.41 -5.96 -13.07
N LYS A 34 8.17 -6.28 -13.46
CA LYS A 34 7.61 -5.84 -14.76
C LYS A 34 7.29 -4.36 -14.73
N ILE A 35 6.69 -3.88 -13.64
CA ILE A 35 6.40 -2.47 -13.41
C ILE A 35 7.72 -1.68 -13.42
N MET A 36 8.69 -2.07 -12.59
CA MET A 36 9.96 -1.37 -12.48
C MET A 36 10.73 -1.33 -13.80
N ARG A 37 10.78 -2.45 -14.55
CA ARG A 37 11.42 -2.49 -15.88
C ARG A 37 10.70 -1.60 -16.89
N SER A 38 9.36 -1.60 -16.89
CA SER A 38 8.58 -0.78 -17.82
C SER A 38 8.73 0.72 -17.51
N LEU A 39 8.73 1.10 -16.23
CA LEU A 39 8.99 2.47 -15.77
C LEU A 39 10.43 2.93 -16.06
N ALA A 40 11.42 2.03 -15.93
CA ALA A 40 12.80 2.35 -16.25
C ALA A 40 12.99 2.56 -17.76
N ASN A 41 12.47 1.62 -18.56
CA ASN A 41 12.62 1.66 -20.01
C ASN A 41 11.82 2.82 -20.64
N SER A 42 10.66 3.17 -20.10
CA SER A 42 9.89 4.31 -20.61
C SER A 42 10.67 5.62 -20.55
N LYS A 43 11.59 5.78 -19.60
CA LYS A 43 12.45 6.97 -19.48
C LYS A 43 13.55 7.04 -20.55
N THR A 44 13.88 5.92 -21.18
CA THR A 44 15.01 5.82 -22.13
C THR A 44 14.59 5.51 -23.56
N SER A 45 13.38 4.99 -23.79
CA SER A 45 13.00 4.34 -25.05
C SER A 45 12.33 5.24 -26.10
N GLY A 46 12.51 6.57 -26.02
CA GLY A 46 12.06 7.53 -27.05
C GLY A 46 10.62 7.29 -27.52
N PHE A 47 10.44 6.83 -28.75
CA PHE A 47 9.13 6.54 -29.35
C PHE A 47 8.29 5.49 -28.59
N LEU A 48 8.92 4.49 -27.94
CA LEU A 48 8.21 3.44 -27.18
C LEU A 48 7.85 3.88 -25.75
N ALA A 49 8.28 5.06 -25.32
CA ALA A 49 8.03 5.55 -23.96
C ALA A 49 6.54 5.53 -23.57
N PRO A 50 5.59 5.97 -24.42
CA PRO A 50 4.17 6.00 -24.04
C PRO A 50 3.56 4.60 -23.82
N SER A 51 3.91 3.62 -24.66
CA SER A 51 3.35 2.26 -24.53
C SER A 51 3.90 1.53 -23.31
N LEU A 52 5.20 1.70 -23.01
CA LEU A 52 5.82 1.15 -21.80
C LEU A 52 5.24 1.79 -20.53
N LEU A 53 4.97 3.10 -20.58
CA LEU A 53 4.31 3.81 -19.48
C LEU A 53 2.89 3.29 -19.27
N ALA A 54 2.12 3.07 -20.35
CA ALA A 54 0.78 2.49 -20.27
C ALA A 54 0.78 1.08 -19.67
N VAL A 55 1.73 0.23 -20.05
CA VAL A 55 1.89 -1.11 -19.45
C VAL A 55 2.18 -1.01 -17.96
N ALA A 56 3.11 -0.13 -17.55
CA ALA A 56 3.45 0.07 -16.16
C ALA A 56 2.22 0.48 -15.33
N TYR A 57 1.49 1.51 -15.78
CA TYR A 57 0.32 2.00 -15.05
C TYR A 57 -0.83 1.00 -15.02
N SER A 58 -1.08 0.25 -16.10
CA SER A 58 -2.08 -0.82 -16.10
C SER A 58 -1.77 -1.91 -15.06
N LEU A 59 -0.50 -2.28 -14.92
CA LEU A 59 -0.09 -3.24 -13.87
C LEU A 59 -0.18 -2.65 -12.47
N ILE A 60 0.15 -1.36 -12.30
CA ILE A 60 -0.02 -0.67 -11.01
C ILE A 60 -1.49 -0.64 -10.60
N ILE A 61 -2.40 -0.30 -11.53
CA ILE A 61 -3.85 -0.31 -11.29
C ILE A 61 -4.30 -1.72 -10.92
N TYR A 62 -3.90 -2.73 -11.69
CA TYR A 62 -4.23 -4.12 -11.39
C TYR A 62 -3.80 -4.52 -9.97
N GLU A 63 -2.54 -4.29 -9.59
CA GLU A 63 -2.05 -4.64 -8.26
C GLU A 63 -2.74 -3.85 -7.15
N SER A 64 -3.11 -2.58 -7.40
CA SER A 64 -3.73 -1.71 -6.39
C SER A 64 -5.21 -1.99 -6.17
N THR A 65 -5.87 -2.72 -7.06
CA THR A 65 -7.34 -2.94 -7.04
C THR A 65 -7.76 -4.40 -6.99
N MET A 66 -7.00 -5.27 -7.66
CA MET A 66 -7.32 -6.69 -7.81
C MET A 66 -6.17 -7.59 -7.33
N GLY A 67 -4.95 -7.07 -7.28
CA GLY A 67 -3.75 -7.79 -6.88
C GLY A 67 -3.29 -7.46 -5.46
N GLU A 68 -2.03 -7.75 -5.17
CA GLU A 68 -1.51 -7.84 -3.81
C GLU A 68 -1.14 -6.49 -3.19
N ALA A 69 -1.22 -5.38 -3.95
CA ALA A 69 -0.92 -4.04 -3.45
C ALA A 69 -2.13 -3.32 -2.82
N ASP A 70 -3.33 -3.92 -2.80
CA ASP A 70 -4.35 -3.59 -1.79
C ASP A 70 -3.97 -4.23 -0.44
N PHE A 71 -3.02 -3.59 0.25
CA PHE A 71 -2.44 -4.14 1.48
C PHE A 71 -3.45 -4.26 2.62
N SER A 72 -4.48 -3.40 2.65
CA SER A 72 -5.59 -3.51 3.61
C SER A 72 -6.38 -4.78 3.38
N ALA A 73 -6.89 -5.02 2.17
CA ALA A 73 -7.73 -6.19 1.86
C ALA A 73 -6.93 -7.50 1.80
N HIS A 74 -5.62 -7.43 1.55
CA HIS A 74 -4.76 -8.61 1.41
C HIS A 74 -3.80 -8.79 2.57
N TYR A 75 -2.58 -8.24 2.48
CA TYR A 75 -1.49 -8.58 3.40
C TYR A 75 -1.88 -8.40 4.88
N LEU A 76 -2.46 -7.26 5.24
CA LEU A 76 -2.84 -6.94 6.62
C LEU A 76 -4.02 -7.80 7.08
N SER A 77 -5.08 -7.91 6.27
CA SER A 77 -6.23 -8.75 6.60
C SER A 77 -5.87 -10.23 6.76
N ARG A 78 -4.95 -10.75 5.94
CA ARG A 78 -4.40 -12.11 6.09
C ARG A 78 -3.57 -12.26 7.36
N LYS A 79 -2.75 -11.25 7.71
CA LYS A 79 -2.00 -11.23 8.98
C LYS A 79 -2.93 -11.27 10.19
N LEU A 80 -4.13 -10.70 10.06
CA LEU A 80 -5.17 -10.70 11.08
C LEU A 80 -6.10 -11.93 11.03
N ASN A 81 -5.96 -12.82 10.05
CA ASN A 81 -6.87 -13.94 9.76
C ASN A 81 -8.35 -13.51 9.54
N LEU A 82 -8.58 -12.33 8.96
CA LEU A 82 -9.95 -11.81 8.70
C LEU A 82 -10.54 -12.29 7.37
N GLY A 83 -9.75 -12.99 6.54
CA GLY A 83 -10.12 -13.34 5.18
C GLY A 83 -10.04 -12.14 4.22
N ASN A 84 -10.69 -12.26 3.05
CA ASN A 84 -10.60 -11.26 1.97
C ASN A 84 -11.78 -10.26 1.95
N ASN A 85 -12.72 -10.35 2.91
CA ASN A 85 -13.95 -9.55 2.95
C ASN A 85 -13.97 -8.58 4.13
N VAL A 86 -12.83 -7.96 4.44
CA VAL A 86 -12.78 -6.96 5.51
C VAL A 86 -13.40 -5.69 4.97
N THR A 87 -14.52 -5.28 5.57
CA THR A 87 -15.13 -3.99 5.24
C THR A 87 -14.08 -2.90 5.52
N GLN A 88 -13.87 -1.99 4.57
CA GLN A 88 -12.82 -0.95 4.55
C GLN A 88 -12.82 0.00 5.77
N ASN A 89 -13.69 -0.22 6.75
CA ASN A 89 -13.89 0.62 7.92
C ASN A 89 -13.92 -0.17 9.25
N ASP A 90 -13.28 -1.35 9.30
CA ASP A 90 -13.16 -2.07 10.56
C ASP A 90 -12.24 -1.31 11.54
N ALA A 91 -12.86 -0.49 12.39
CA ALA A 91 -12.21 0.37 13.36
C ALA A 91 -11.61 -0.39 14.56
N HIS A 92 -11.71 -1.72 14.58
CA HIS A 92 -11.20 -2.53 15.70
C HIS A 92 -9.70 -2.83 15.56
N TYR A 93 -9.17 -2.80 14.34
CA TYR A 93 -7.79 -3.16 14.04
C TYR A 93 -6.90 -1.95 13.80
N HIS A 94 -5.82 -1.87 14.56
CA HIS A 94 -4.88 -0.77 14.50
C HIS A 94 -3.46 -1.28 14.24
N PHE A 95 -2.69 -0.51 13.48
CA PHE A 95 -1.31 -0.84 13.14
C PHE A 95 -0.37 0.28 13.52
N ARG A 96 0.84 -0.10 13.93
CA ARG A 96 2.01 0.78 13.98
C ARG A 96 3.12 0.21 13.12
N PHE A 97 3.86 1.09 12.45
CA PHE A 97 5.00 0.71 11.63
C PHE A 97 6.30 1.12 12.33
N GLY A 98 7.16 0.14 12.58
CA GLY A 98 8.35 0.29 13.42
C GLY A 98 8.04 0.88 14.80
N ASN A 99 8.99 1.65 15.33
CA ASN A 99 8.88 2.29 16.64
C ASN A 99 8.29 3.72 16.57
N THR A 100 7.30 3.93 15.70
CA THR A 100 6.65 5.25 15.56
C THR A 100 5.49 5.41 16.55
N ASN A 101 5.22 6.64 16.97
CA ASN A 101 4.06 6.99 17.80
C ASN A 101 2.76 7.20 16.99
N THR A 102 2.77 6.85 15.70
CA THR A 102 1.60 7.00 14.84
C THR A 102 0.88 5.67 14.74
N ILE A 103 -0.41 5.68 15.03
CA ILE A 103 -1.30 4.52 14.94
C ILE A 103 -2.22 4.74 13.74
N TYR A 104 -2.33 3.72 12.90
CA TYR A 104 -3.11 3.71 11.69
C TYR A 104 -4.30 2.76 11.87
N SER A 105 -5.48 3.13 11.35
CA SER A 105 -6.56 2.17 11.11
C SER A 105 -6.09 1.09 10.12
N LEU A 106 -6.83 -0.01 9.96
CA LEU A 106 -6.51 -1.02 8.93
C LEU A 106 -6.40 -0.40 7.53
N MET A 107 -7.31 0.50 7.17
CA MET A 107 -7.33 1.16 5.87
C MET A 107 -6.17 2.14 5.71
N ASP A 108 -5.93 2.98 6.71
CA ASP A 108 -4.76 3.87 6.75
C ASP A 108 -3.43 3.10 6.69
N ALA A 109 -3.37 1.94 7.34
CA ALA A 109 -2.19 1.07 7.33
C ALA A 109 -1.96 0.46 5.94
N GLY A 110 -3.04 0.10 5.24
CA GLY A 110 -3.00 -0.29 3.83
C GLY A 110 -2.44 0.84 2.96
N ASN A 111 -2.96 2.06 3.12
CA ASN A 111 -2.48 3.26 2.43
C ASN A 111 -1.01 3.56 2.73
N PHE A 112 -0.58 3.36 3.98
CA PHE A 112 0.82 3.48 4.37
C PHE A 112 1.71 2.46 3.64
N MET A 113 1.31 1.18 3.61
CA MET A 113 2.06 0.15 2.87
C MET A 113 2.08 0.41 1.36
N TRP A 114 0.97 0.85 0.78
CA TRP A 114 0.89 1.25 -0.63
C TRP A 114 1.83 2.43 -0.93
N GLY A 115 1.90 3.41 -0.02
CA GLY A 115 2.91 4.47 -0.06
C GLY A 115 4.33 3.91 -0.10
N GLY A 116 4.66 2.97 0.78
CA GLY A 116 5.93 2.24 0.75
C GLY A 116 6.24 1.60 -0.59
N TRP A 117 5.30 0.79 -1.06
CA TRP A 117 5.36 0.06 -2.32
C TRP A 117 5.55 0.99 -3.52
N SER A 118 4.81 2.10 -3.60
CA SER A 118 4.98 3.12 -4.64
C SER A 118 6.40 3.71 -4.67
N GLY A 119 7.04 3.83 -3.50
CA GLY A 119 8.44 4.22 -3.39
C GLY A 119 9.39 3.14 -3.85
N PHE A 120 9.08 1.87 -3.55
CA PHE A 120 9.84 0.70 -3.94
C PHE A 120 9.87 0.50 -5.46
N ILE A 121 8.72 0.57 -6.13
CA ILE A 121 8.63 0.42 -7.60
C ILE A 121 9.14 1.65 -8.39
N GLY A 122 9.53 2.72 -7.69
CA GLY A 122 10.21 3.87 -8.30
C GLY A 122 9.30 5.01 -8.78
N LEU A 123 8.04 5.06 -8.34
CA LEU A 123 7.19 6.23 -8.61
C LEU A 123 7.69 7.46 -7.86
N SER A 124 7.70 8.61 -8.52
CA SER A 124 7.96 9.91 -7.91
C SER A 124 6.83 10.33 -6.97
N SER A 125 7.10 11.31 -6.10
CA SER A 125 6.04 11.83 -5.22
C SER A 125 4.99 12.63 -5.99
N ALA A 126 5.36 13.22 -7.13
CA ALA A 126 4.42 13.90 -8.02
C ALA A 126 3.49 12.90 -8.75
N GLU A 127 4.03 11.76 -9.22
CA GLU A 127 3.22 10.69 -9.80
C GLU A 127 2.27 10.07 -8.77
N VAL A 128 2.71 9.96 -7.51
CA VAL A 128 1.83 9.50 -6.43
C VAL A 128 0.78 10.54 -6.07
N TYR A 129 1.09 11.83 -6.09
CA TYR A 129 0.10 12.90 -5.83
C TYR A 129 -0.93 13.04 -6.97
N GLY A 130 -0.47 12.97 -8.22
CA GLY A 130 -1.36 12.97 -9.39
C GLY A 130 -2.11 11.66 -9.54
N GLY A 131 -1.48 10.55 -9.15
CA GLY A 131 -2.03 9.20 -9.14
C GLY A 131 -2.94 8.89 -7.96
N SER A 132 -2.79 9.56 -6.81
CA SER A 132 -3.75 9.49 -5.71
C SER A 132 -5.08 10.17 -6.10
N ASN A 133 -5.03 11.20 -6.95
CA ASN A 133 -6.22 11.67 -7.67
C ASN A 133 -6.71 10.71 -8.77
N LEU A 134 -5.87 9.78 -9.27
CA LEU A 134 -6.33 8.67 -10.12
C LEU A 134 -6.89 7.51 -9.28
N ASN A 135 -6.51 7.36 -8.01
CA ASN A 135 -7.16 6.43 -7.08
C ASN A 135 -8.64 6.84 -6.86
N GLU A 136 -8.99 8.13 -7.04
CA GLU A 136 -10.39 8.60 -7.16
C GLU A 136 -11.16 7.90 -8.32
N ILE A 137 -10.48 7.39 -9.34
CA ILE A 137 -11.08 6.65 -10.48
C ILE A 137 -11.26 5.16 -10.17
N PHE A 138 -10.47 4.57 -9.27
CA PHE A 138 -10.32 3.11 -9.21
C PHE A 138 -10.91 2.42 -7.98
N THR A 139 -11.18 3.11 -6.86
CA THR A 139 -11.53 2.40 -5.61
C THR A 139 -12.77 2.85 -4.84
N SER A 140 -13.44 3.99 -5.12
CA SER A 140 -14.81 4.26 -4.60
C SER A 140 -15.42 5.66 -4.86
N GLY A 141 -14.78 6.56 -5.60
CA GLY A 141 -15.37 7.90 -5.86
C GLY A 141 -15.55 8.77 -4.61
N GLN A 142 -14.97 8.40 -3.48
CA GLN A 142 -14.82 9.28 -2.32
C GLN A 142 -13.48 9.99 -2.41
N ARG A 143 -13.49 11.32 -2.25
CA ARG A 143 -12.29 12.14 -2.14
C ARG A 143 -11.36 11.56 -1.07
N ASP A 144 -10.09 11.39 -1.40
CA ASP A 144 -9.02 11.06 -0.44
C ASP A 144 -9.16 11.97 0.78
N THR A 145 -9.29 11.38 1.96
CA THR A 145 -9.27 12.19 3.18
C THR A 145 -7.83 12.67 3.40
N PRO A 146 -7.63 13.82 4.08
CA PRO A 146 -6.29 14.24 4.48
C PRO A 146 -5.52 13.18 5.29
N ALA A 147 -6.21 12.20 5.90
CA ALA A 147 -5.59 11.08 6.59
C ALA A 147 -4.94 10.10 5.62
N ASP A 148 -5.63 9.72 4.54
CA ASP A 148 -5.12 8.80 3.51
C ASP A 148 -3.84 9.31 2.87
N GLN A 149 -3.82 10.59 2.50
CA GLN A 149 -2.62 11.23 1.96
C GLN A 149 -1.46 11.21 2.97
N ARG A 150 -1.72 11.53 4.24
CA ARG A 150 -0.69 11.47 5.30
C ARG A 150 -0.13 10.06 5.45
N SER A 151 -0.99 9.04 5.38
CA SER A 151 -0.62 7.63 5.47
C SER A 151 0.28 7.23 4.30
N VAL A 152 -0.11 7.51 3.06
CA VAL A 152 0.70 7.25 1.84
C VAL A 152 2.07 7.91 1.93
N TYR A 153 2.13 9.20 2.25
CA TYR A 153 3.42 9.90 2.39
C TYR A 153 4.25 9.40 3.57
N GLY A 154 3.60 8.97 4.66
CA GLY A 154 4.23 8.29 5.79
C GLY A 154 4.97 7.04 5.34
N GLY A 155 4.30 6.18 4.59
CA GLY A 155 4.88 4.95 4.04
C GLY A 155 6.07 5.19 3.13
N ARG A 156 5.96 6.18 2.23
CA ARG A 156 7.07 6.60 1.36
C ARG A 156 8.28 7.06 2.16
N ARG A 157 8.08 7.83 3.24
CA ARG A 157 9.16 8.25 4.13
C ARG A 157 9.76 7.05 4.86
N PHE A 158 8.91 6.18 5.41
CA PHE A 158 9.33 4.98 6.13
C PHE A 158 10.25 4.11 5.27
N PHE A 159 9.86 3.82 4.02
CA PHE A 159 10.68 3.11 3.04
C PHE A 159 12.06 3.75 2.78
N LYS A 160 12.17 5.09 2.84
CA LYS A 160 13.43 5.80 2.60
C LYS A 160 14.35 5.84 3.83
N THR A 161 13.86 5.53 5.03
CA THR A 161 14.59 5.72 6.30
C THR A 161 15.84 4.85 6.43
N ARG A 162 15.97 3.76 5.66
CA ARG A 162 17.15 2.88 5.67
C ARG A 162 17.72 2.60 4.27
N LYS A 163 17.56 3.54 3.33
CA LYS A 163 18.29 3.51 2.05
C LYS A 163 19.61 4.25 2.16
#